data_AF-A0A3P8TWS0-F1
#
_entry.id   AF-A0A3P8TWS0-F1
#
_cell.length_a   1.000
_cell.length_b   1.000
_cell.length_c   1.000
_cell.angle_alpha   90.00
_cell.angle_beta   90.00
_cell.angle_gamma   90.00
#
_symmetry.space_group_name_H-M   'P 1'
#
loop_
_entity.id
_entity.type
_entity.pdbx_description
1 polymer ?
#
loop_
_entity_poly.entity_id
_entity_poly.type
_entity_poly.pdbx_seq_one_letter_code
_entity_poly.pdbx_strand_id
1 'polypeptide(L)'
;MTTPQEVLLRTLKDLGDEEFENFKWYLYQEGVLEDFKSIPKSHLEKANRVNTVDQMVQIYGTTNAIKVTEKVLRKMNKIDLDTGRAPFQ
;
A
#
# COMPACT_ATOMS: atom_id res chain seq x y z
N MET A 1 -20.74 9.18 9.32
CA MET A 1 -19.82 9.68 8.28
C MET A 1 -18.54 8.88 8.43
N THR A 2 -18.32 7.85 7.62
CA THR A 2 -17.09 7.06 7.71
C THR A 2 -15.96 7.90 7.12
N THR A 3 -14.88 8.11 7.87
CA THR A 3 -13.75 8.88 7.34
C THR A 3 -13.02 8.05 6.28
N PRO A 4 -12.40 8.69 5.29
CA PRO A 4 -11.56 7.99 4.31
C PRO A 4 -10.43 7.17 4.95
N GLN A 5 -9.91 7.66 6.08
CA GLN A 5 -8.92 6.95 6.90
C GLN A 5 -9.48 5.65 7.47
N GLU A 6 -10.72 5.64 7.96
CA GLU A 6 -11.37 4.42 8.44
C GLU A 6 -11.57 3.40 7.32
N VAL A 7 -11.97 3.83 6.12
CA VAL A 7 -12.15 2.94 4.96
C VAL A 7 -10.83 2.27 4.63
N LEU A 8 -9.76 3.06 4.47
CA LEU A 8 -8.41 2.57 4.21
C LEU A 8 -7.94 1.59 5.27
N LEU A 9 -8.14 1.93 6.55
CA LEU A 9 -7.72 1.09 7.66
C LEU A 9 -8.46 -0.24 7.68
N ARG A 10 -9.77 -0.26 7.35
CA ARG A 10 -10.54 -1.50 7.25
C ARG A 10 -10.00 -2.38 6.12
N THR A 11 -9.73 -1.80 4.95
CA THR A 11 -9.11 -2.53 3.83
C THR A 11 -7.76 -3.13 4.22
N LEU A 12 -6.88 -2.36 4.87
CA LEU A 12 -5.57 -2.84 5.32
C LEU A 12 -5.64 -3.87 6.46
N LYS A 13 -6.74 -3.89 7.22
CA LYS A 13 -7.02 -4.93 8.23
C LYS A 13 -7.53 -6.22 7.61
N ASP A 14 -8.19 -6.13 6.46
CA ASP A 14 -8.65 -7.29 5.69
C ASP A 14 -7.46 -8.01 5.04
N LEU A 15 -6.41 -7.26 4.69
CA LEU A 15 -5.14 -7.82 4.23
C LEU A 15 -4.46 -8.65 5.34
N GLY A 16 -4.10 -9.88 5.00
CA GLY A 16 -3.19 -10.72 5.78
C GLY A 16 -1.81 -10.06 5.94
N ASP A 17 -0.99 -10.59 6.84
CA ASP A 17 0.32 -9.95 7.12
C ASP A 17 1.27 -9.99 5.90
N GLU A 18 1.26 -11.06 5.11
CA GLU A 18 2.05 -11.14 3.86
C GLU A 18 1.58 -10.11 2.81
N GLU A 19 0.26 -10.02 2.62
CA GLU A 19 -0.36 -9.00 1.76
C GLU A 19 0.00 -7.59 2.23
N PHE A 20 -0.03 -7.33 3.54
CA PHE A 20 0.33 -6.03 4.09
C PHE A 20 1.82 -5.70 3.89
N GLU A 21 2.72 -6.67 4.01
CA GLU A 21 4.14 -6.47 3.66
C GLU A 21 4.31 -6.14 2.17
N ASN A 22 3.61 -6.86 1.28
CA ASN A 22 3.60 -6.56 -0.16
C ASN A 22 3.03 -5.16 -0.43
N PHE A 23 1.96 -4.77 0.26
CA PHE A 23 1.37 -3.44 0.15
C PHE A 23 2.40 -2.35 0.48
N LYS A 24 3.10 -2.49 1.60
CA LYS A 24 4.20 -1.58 1.96
C LYS A 24 5.31 -1.57 0.91
N TRP A 25 5.61 -2.73 0.33
CA TRP A 25 6.59 -2.86 -0.75
C TRP A 25 6.23 -1.98 -1.94
N TYR A 26 4.99 -2.09 -2.43
CA TYR A 26 4.47 -1.27 -3.53
C TYR A 26 4.42 0.23 -3.25
N LEU A 27 4.19 0.63 -1.99
CA LEU A 27 4.16 2.04 -1.61
C LEU A 27 5.51 2.75 -1.74
N TYR A 28 6.62 2.02 -1.59
CA TYR A 28 7.96 2.59 -1.78
C TYR A 28 8.55 2.33 -3.17
N GLN A 29 7.93 1.47 -3.98
CA GLN A 29 8.39 1.24 -5.36
C GLN A 29 8.19 2.48 -6.22
N GLU A 30 9.30 2.98 -6.76
CA GLU A 30 9.29 4.10 -7.71
C GLU A 30 8.65 3.66 -9.03
N GLY A 31 7.77 4.50 -9.58
CA GLY A 31 7.05 4.23 -10.84
C GLY A 31 5.79 3.38 -10.71
N VAL A 32 5.58 2.63 -9.62
CA VAL A 32 4.31 1.90 -9.38
C VAL A 32 3.14 2.87 -9.19
N LEU A 33 3.42 3.95 -8.47
CA LEU A 33 2.43 4.94 -8.14
C LEU A 33 2.26 6.01 -9.24
N GLU A 34 2.99 5.89 -10.35
CA GLU A 34 3.02 6.85 -11.48
C GLU A 34 3.21 8.29 -11.00
N ASP A 35 2.12 9.04 -10.84
CA ASP A 35 2.10 10.45 -10.44
C ASP A 35 2.30 10.70 -8.94
N PHE A 36 2.29 9.66 -8.10
CA PHE A 36 2.43 9.83 -6.65
C PHE A 36 3.85 9.54 -6.17
N LYS A 37 4.32 10.39 -5.23
CA LYS A 37 5.63 10.26 -4.60
C LYS A 37 5.75 8.96 -3.80
N SER A 38 6.79 8.17 -3.99
CA SER A 38 7.05 6.98 -3.18
C SER A 38 7.30 7.33 -1.70
N ILE A 39 6.81 6.49 -0.78
CA ILE A 39 7.07 6.64 0.65
C ILE A 39 8.40 5.94 0.95
N PRO A 40 9.35 6.57 1.66
CA PRO A 40 10.61 5.92 1.98
C PRO A 40 10.40 4.63 2.79
N LYS A 41 11.07 3.53 2.40
CA LYS A 41 10.98 2.23 3.08
C LYS A 41 11.21 2.33 4.58
N SER A 42 12.17 3.14 5.03
CA SER A 42 12.50 3.32 6.45
C SER A 42 11.29 3.77 7.30
N HIS A 43 10.35 4.49 6.69
CA HIS A 43 9.13 4.94 7.33
C HIS A 43 8.03 3.88 7.36
N LEU A 44 8.05 2.93 6.42
CA LEU A 44 7.06 1.86 6.30
C LEU A 44 7.48 0.57 7.00
N GLU A 45 8.78 0.28 7.07
CA GLU A 45 9.31 -0.97 7.63
C GLU A 45 8.81 -1.23 9.05
N LYS A 46 8.72 -0.19 9.88
CA LYS A 46 8.17 -0.25 11.25
C LYS A 46 6.74 0.29 11.37
N ALA A 47 6.09 0.63 10.25
CA ALA A 47 4.74 1.17 10.29
C ALA A 47 3.70 0.06 10.46
N ASN A 48 2.86 0.24 11.48
CA ASN A 48 1.63 -0.54 11.61
C ASN A 48 0.60 -0.10 10.56
N ARG A 49 -0.47 -0.91 10.37
CA ARG A 49 -1.59 -0.62 9.46
C ARG A 49 -2.13 0.81 9.64
N VAL A 50 -2.34 1.24 10.88
CA VAL A 50 -2.79 2.62 11.22
C VAL A 50 -1.77 3.67 10.80
N ASN A 51 -0.50 3.46 11.14
CA ASN A 51 0.57 4.41 10.81
C ASN A 51 0.80 4.52 9.30
N THR A 52 0.53 3.44 8.56
CA THR A 52 0.60 3.43 7.09
C THR A 52 -0.51 4.29 6.49
N VAL A 53 -1.77 4.12 6.97
CA VAL A 53 -2.90 4.98 6.54
C VAL A 53 -2.60 6.45 6.83
N ASP A 54 -2.12 6.73 8.03
CA ASP A 54 -1.83 8.09 8.46
C ASP A 54 -0.77 8.74 7.55
N GLN A 55 0.33 8.03 7.29
CA GLN A 55 1.37 8.50 6.37
C GLN A 55 0.87 8.69 4.94
N MET A 56 0.05 7.78 4.41
CA MET A 56 -0.53 7.94 3.09
C MET A 56 -1.43 9.18 3.01
N VAL A 57 -2.22 9.43 4.05
CA VAL A 57 -3.10 10.60 4.12
C VAL A 57 -2.29 11.88 4.29
N GLN A 58 -1.20 11.85 5.05
CA GLN A 58 -0.31 12.99 5.23
C GLN A 58 0.45 13.35 3.95
N ILE A 59 0.92 12.34 3.19
CA ILE A 59 1.76 12.55 2.00
C ILE A 59 0.91 12.85 0.77
N TYR A 60 -0.16 12.07 0.56
CA TYR A 60 -0.98 12.18 -0.66
C TYR A 60 -2.23 13.04 -0.45
N GLY A 61 -2.69 13.18 0.78
CA GLY A 61 -4.00 13.70 1.09
C GLY A 61 -5.06 12.61 1.11
N THR A 62 -6.13 12.87 1.84
CA THR A 62 -7.22 11.94 2.13
C THR A 62 -7.83 11.28 0.88
N THR A 63 -8.06 12.04 -0.18
CA THR A 63 -8.66 11.55 -1.43
C THR A 63 -7.68 10.70 -2.25
N ASN A 64 -6.41 11.11 -2.30
CA ASN A 64 -5.41 10.42 -3.09
C ASN A 64 -4.91 9.15 -2.39
N ALA A 65 -4.90 9.13 -1.06
CA ALA A 65 -4.59 7.92 -0.29
C ALA A 65 -5.52 6.75 -0.66
N ILE A 66 -6.82 7.00 -0.86
CA ILE A 66 -7.76 5.99 -1.36
C ILE A 66 -7.33 5.48 -2.75
N LYS A 67 -7.07 6.40 -3.69
CA LYS A 67 -6.66 6.05 -5.06
C LYS A 67 -5.37 5.24 -5.09
N VAL A 68 -4.38 5.63 -4.28
CA VAL A 68 -3.10 4.91 -4.13
C VAL A 68 -3.36 3.51 -3.60
N THR A 69 -4.15 3.36 -2.54
CA THR A 69 -4.49 2.04 -1.98
C THR A 69 -5.18 1.15 -3.00
N GLU A 70 -6.20 1.65 -3.71
CA GLU A 70 -6.87 0.87 -4.77
C GLU A 70 -5.90 0.45 -5.87
N LYS A 71 -4.97 1.32 -6.26
CA LYS A 71 -3.97 1.03 -7.30
C LYS A 71 -2.99 -0.06 -6.86
N VAL A 72 -2.49 0.04 -5.62
CA VAL A 72 -1.60 -0.95 -5.03
C VAL A 72 -2.31 -2.29 -4.89
N LEU A 73 -3.54 -2.32 -4.38
CA LEU A 73 -4.33 -3.54 -4.25
C LEU A 73 -4.58 -4.21 -5.60
N ARG A 74 -4.88 -3.44 -6.65
CA ARG A 74 -5.00 -3.97 -8.02
C ARG A 74 -3.69 -4.54 -8.56
N LYS A 75 -2.54 -4.01 -8.14
CA LYS A 75 -1.21 -4.55 -8.52
C LYS A 75 -0.92 -5.84 -7.76
N MET A 76 -1.22 -5.88 -6.46
CA MET A 76 -1.07 -7.08 -5.63
C MET A 76 -1.98 -8.22 -6.11
N ASN A 77 -3.26 -7.93 -6.35
CA ASN A 77 -4.23 -8.93 -6.81
C ASN A 77 -3.94 -9.46 -8.24
N LYS A 78 -3.14 -8.72 -9.03
CA LYS A 78 -2.63 -9.21 -10.33
C LYS A 78 -1.45 -10.18 -10.23
N ILE A 79 -0.83 -10.31 -9.05
CA ILE A 79 0.30 -11.24 -8.84
C ILE A 79 -0.19 -12.61 -8.34
N ASP A 80 -1.44 -12.71 -7.89
CA ASP A 80 -1.99 -14.00 -7.45
C ASP A 80 -2.26 -14.99 -8.59
N LEU A 81 -2.20 -14.56 -9.86
CA LEU A 81 -2.47 -15.41 -11.04
C LEU A 81 -1.29 -15.63 -11.99
N ASP A 82 -0.16 -14.96 -11.79
CA ASP A 82 1.01 -15.14 -12.66
C ASP A 82 2.29 -14.92 -11.85
N THR A 83 2.86 -16.02 -11.35
CA THR A 83 4.29 -16.36 -11.51
C THR A 83 4.71 -17.31 -10.38
N GLY A 84 4.91 -18.58 -10.76
CA GLY A 84 5.74 -19.48 -9.97
C GLY A 84 7.15 -18.91 -9.80
N ARG A 85 7.61 -18.83 -8.55
CA ARG A 85 8.99 -19.09 -8.06
C ARG A 85 10.06 -19.32 -9.16
N ALA A 86 11.26 -18.73 -9.24
CA ALA A 86 12.13 -17.81 -8.47
C ALA A 86 13.42 -17.58 -9.34
N PRO A 87 14.62 -17.13 -8.85
CA PRO A 87 15.01 -16.24 -7.77
C PRO A 87 15.82 -15.00 -8.27
N PHE A 88 16.17 -14.13 -7.31
CA PHE A 88 17.27 -13.16 -7.40
C PHE A 88 18.53 -13.79 -8.04
N GLN A 89 19.13 -13.08 -9.01
CA GLN A 89 20.49 -13.36 -9.49
C GLN A 89 21.54 -12.84 -8.49
#